data_AF-A0A919G358-F1
#
_entry.id   AF-A0A919G358-F1
#
_cell.length_a   1.000
_cell.length_b   1.000
_cell.length_c   1.000
_cell.angle_alpha   90.00
_cell.angle_beta   90.00
_cell.angle_gamma   90.00
#
_symmetry.space_group_name_H-M   'P 1'
#
loop_
_entity.id
_entity.type
_entity.pdbx_description
1 polymer ?
#
loop_
_entity_poly.entity_id
_entity_poly.type
_entity_poly.pdbx_seq_one_letter_code
_entity_poly.pdbx_strand_id
1 'polypeptide(L)'
;MDDAELDAIEARCKAASPGPWKSFIEGRDHRSGDDFIQVGDDADGPDMYVSRHTSSGLRPASAQDLDFIAAARQDIPDLLAELKRLRSQGP
;
A
#
# COMPACT_ATOMS: atom_id res chain seq x y z
N MET A 1 -19.41 -9.84 4.56
CA MET A 1 -18.23 -9.65 5.43
C MET A 1 -18.72 -9.59 6.85
N ASP A 2 -18.38 -10.56 7.69
CA ASP A 2 -18.72 -10.53 9.12
C ASP A 2 -17.69 -9.71 9.92
N ASP A 3 -17.86 -9.64 11.24
CA ASP A 3 -16.95 -8.87 12.11
C ASP A 3 -15.58 -9.55 12.25
N ALA A 4 -15.51 -10.88 12.21
CA ALA A 4 -14.25 -11.61 12.29
C ALA A 4 -13.38 -11.38 11.06
N GLU A 5 -13.98 -11.31 9.87
CA GLU A 5 -13.30 -10.95 8.62
C GLU A 5 -12.75 -9.52 8.67
N LEU A 6 -13.51 -8.56 9.24
CA LEU A 6 -13.05 -7.18 9.39
C LEU A 6 -11.90 -7.04 10.39
N ASP A 7 -12.00 -7.72 11.52
CA ASP A 7 -10.93 -7.74 12.53
C ASP A 7 -9.63 -8.32 11.94
N ALA A 8 -9.76 -9.34 11.08
CA ALA A 8 -8.60 -9.91 10.40
C ALA A 8 -7.97 -8.94 9.37
N ILE A 9 -8.76 -8.12 8.67
CA ILE A 9 -8.23 -7.09 7.77
C ILE A 9 -7.55 -5.98 8.59
N GLU A 10 -8.18 -5.52 9.66
CA GLU A 10 -7.61 -4.50 10.55
C GLU A 10 -6.29 -4.98 11.18
N ALA A 11 -6.21 -6.23 11.61
CA ALA A 11 -5.00 -6.83 12.14
C ALA A 11 -3.84 -6.81 11.13
N ARG A 12 -4.10 -7.13 9.85
CA ARG A 12 -3.10 -7.03 8.78
C ARG A 12 -2.64 -5.59 8.56
N CYS A 13 -3.56 -4.63 8.59
CA CYS A 13 -3.24 -3.21 8.46
C CYS A 13 -2.36 -2.69 9.61
N LYS A 14 -2.58 -3.19 10.83
CA LYS A 14 -1.77 -2.83 12.02
C LYS A 14 -0.40 -3.51 12.02
N ALA A 15 -0.29 -4.70 11.45
CA ALA A 15 0.95 -5.47 11.38
C ALA A 15 1.90 -4.99 10.27
N ALA A 16 1.38 -4.41 9.19
CA ALA A 16 2.18 -3.81 8.12
C ALA A 16 2.90 -2.54 8.60
N SER A 17 3.99 -2.18 7.91
CA SER A 17 4.73 -0.94 8.20
C SER A 17 3.80 0.29 8.24
N PRO A 18 4.04 1.27 9.12
CA PRO A 18 3.23 2.49 9.17
C PRO A 18 3.15 3.19 7.81
N GLY A 19 2.02 3.84 7.55
CA GLY A 19 1.89 4.77 6.43
C GLY A 19 2.46 6.16 6.77
N PRO A 20 2.46 7.10 5.81
CA PRO A 20 2.01 6.90 4.44
C PRO A 20 2.99 6.02 3.64
N TRP A 21 2.48 5.29 2.66
CA TRP A 21 3.30 4.72 1.59
C TRP A 21 3.12 5.55 0.32
N LYS A 22 4.19 5.75 -0.43
CA LYS A 22 4.18 6.52 -1.68
C LYS A 22 5.05 5.85 -2.72
N SER A 23 4.52 5.59 -3.91
CA SER A 23 5.32 5.14 -5.04
C SER A 23 6.15 6.29 -5.61
N PHE A 24 7.38 5.98 -6.00
CA PHE A 24 8.30 6.84 -6.72
C PHE A 24 8.72 6.11 -7.99
N ILE A 25 8.39 6.71 -9.14
CA ILE A 25 8.62 6.13 -10.47
C ILE A 25 9.62 6.97 -11.24
N GLU A 26 10.60 6.33 -11.87
CA GLU A 26 11.65 6.99 -12.63
C GLU A 26 11.04 7.71 -13.84
N GLY A 27 11.44 8.97 -14.04
CA GLY A 27 10.90 9.84 -15.08
C GLY A 27 9.56 10.48 -14.75
N ARG A 28 8.87 10.03 -13.68
CA ARG A 28 7.64 10.66 -13.16
C ARG A 28 7.91 11.47 -11.89
N ASP A 29 8.51 10.81 -10.89
CA ASP A 29 8.68 11.34 -9.54
C ASP A 29 10.15 11.62 -9.18
N HIS A 30 11.09 10.93 -9.83
CA HIS A 30 12.53 11.16 -9.71
C HIS A 30 13.24 11.00 -11.07
N ARG A 31 14.53 11.37 -11.12
CA ARG A 31 15.28 11.48 -12.38
C ARG A 31 16.17 10.27 -12.71
N SER A 32 16.46 9.44 -11.73
CA SER A 32 17.36 8.29 -11.89
C SER A 32 17.12 7.26 -10.79
N GLY A 33 17.32 5.98 -11.10
CA GLY A 33 17.26 4.87 -10.13
C GLY A 33 16.08 3.94 -10.41
N ASP A 34 15.90 2.96 -9.53
CA ASP A 34 14.79 2.00 -9.65
C ASP A 34 13.47 2.63 -9.17
N ASP A 35 12.34 2.08 -9.62
CA ASP A 35 11.01 2.38 -9.08
C ASP A 35 10.83 1.72 -7.71
N PHE A 36 10.25 2.43 -6.74
CA PHE A 36 10.06 1.93 -5.38
C PHE A 36 8.83 2.51 -4.68
N ILE A 37 8.51 1.97 -3.51
CA ILE A 37 7.54 2.53 -2.57
C ILE A 37 8.31 3.05 -1.36
N GLN A 38 8.29 4.36 -1.11
CA GLN A 38 8.78 4.93 0.14
C GLN A 38 7.78 4.65 1.25
N VAL A 39 8.28 4.16 2.39
CA VAL A 39 7.51 3.89 3.60
C VAL A 39 7.75 4.99 4.61
N GLY A 40 6.68 5.65 5.06
CA GLY A 40 6.72 6.78 5.98
C GLY A 40 6.63 8.13 5.25
N ASP A 41 6.61 9.21 6.04
CA ASP A 41 6.55 10.59 5.58
C ASP A 41 7.90 11.32 5.63
N ASP A 42 8.93 10.66 6.14
CA ASP A 42 10.29 11.19 6.18
C ASP A 42 10.92 11.12 4.78
N ALA A 43 11.66 12.17 4.40
CA ALA A 43 12.40 12.22 3.15
C ALA A 43 13.44 11.09 3.05
N ASP A 44 13.95 10.65 4.20
CA ASP A 44 14.89 9.53 4.33
C ASP A 44 14.18 8.21 4.76
N GLY A 45 12.86 8.13 4.57
CA GLY A 45 12.08 6.93 4.84
C GLY A 45 12.55 5.73 4.00
N PRO A 46 12.45 4.49 4.52
CA PRO A 46 12.97 3.31 3.83
C PRO A 46 12.23 3.01 2.52
N ASP A 47 13.00 2.58 1.53
CA ASP A 47 12.48 2.13 0.24
C ASP A 47 12.06 0.66 0.30
N MET A 48 10.87 0.37 -0.22
CA MET A 48 10.36 -0.97 -0.48
C MET A 48 10.35 -1.24 -1.99
N TYR A 49 11.15 -2.21 -2.42
CA TYR A 49 11.22 -2.66 -3.80
C TYR A 49 10.28 -3.86 -4.03
N VAL A 50 9.37 -3.74 -4.99
CA VAL A 50 8.44 -4.80 -5.36
C VAL A 50 8.85 -5.39 -6.71
N SER A 51 9.04 -6.70 -6.75
CA SER A 51 9.43 -7.43 -7.95
C SER A 51 8.59 -8.68 -8.14
N ARG A 52 8.47 -9.10 -9.39
CA ARG A 52 7.69 -10.25 -9.83
C ARG A 52 8.58 -11.20 -10.63
N HIS A 53 8.46 -12.49 -10.32
CA HIS A 53 9.17 -13.51 -11.07
C HIS A 53 8.39 -13.84 -12.35
N THR A 54 9.06 -13.76 -13.49
CA THR A 54 8.48 -14.05 -14.81
C THR A 54 9.23 -15.22 -15.46
N SER A 55 8.74 -15.71 -16.60
CA SER A 55 9.50 -16.67 -17.42
C SER A 55 10.84 -16.11 -17.91
N SER A 56 10.98 -14.78 -17.96
CA SER A 56 12.22 -14.07 -18.30
C SER A 56 13.10 -13.70 -17.10
N GLY A 57 12.76 -14.18 -15.90
CA GLY A 57 13.47 -13.88 -14.65
C GLY A 57 12.78 -12.82 -13.79
N LEU A 58 13.50 -12.31 -12.79
CA LEU A 58 12.99 -11.28 -11.87
C LEU A 58 12.84 -9.95 -12.60
N ARG A 59 11.66 -9.34 -12.50
CA ARG A 59 11.34 -8.04 -13.10
C ARG A 59 10.73 -7.13 -12.03
N PRO A 60 11.01 -5.81 -12.05
CA PRO A 60 10.27 -4.86 -11.23
C PRO A 60 8.76 -4.99 -11.45
N ALA A 61 7.98 -4.67 -10.41
CA ALA A 61 6.55 -4.44 -10.55
C ALA A 61 6.30 -3.25 -11.50
N SER A 62 5.11 -3.19 -12.12
CA SER A 62 4.78 -2.04 -12.95
C SER A 62 4.52 -0.80 -12.08
N ALA A 63 4.63 0.40 -12.66
CA ALA A 63 4.26 1.63 -11.97
C ALA A 63 2.82 1.59 -11.42
N GLN A 64 1.89 0.99 -12.16
CA GLN A 64 0.50 0.83 -11.73
C GLN A 64 0.35 -0.12 -10.54
N ASP A 65 1.13 -1.20 -10.51
CA ASP A 65 1.15 -2.12 -9.35
C ASP A 65 1.71 -1.40 -8.12
N LEU A 66 2.78 -0.63 -8.27
CA LEU A 66 3.39 0.15 -7.18
C LEU A 66 2.43 1.21 -6.65
N ASP A 67 1.75 1.95 -7.54
CA ASP A 67 0.74 2.94 -7.18
C ASP A 67 -0.42 2.30 -6.40
N PHE A 68 -0.94 1.16 -6.87
CA PHE A 68 -2.02 0.45 -6.19
C PHE A 68 -1.60 -0.07 -4.81
N ILE A 69 -0.42 -0.68 -4.70
CA ILE A 69 0.10 -1.21 -3.43
C ILE A 69 0.35 -0.07 -2.44
N ALA A 70 0.94 1.04 -2.90
CA ALA A 70 1.17 2.21 -2.07
C ALA A 70 -0.16 2.76 -1.53
N ALA A 71 -1.13 3.04 -2.42
CA ALA A 71 -2.43 3.60 -2.04
C ALA A 71 -3.24 2.69 -1.10
N ALA A 72 -3.15 1.36 -1.28
CA ALA A 72 -3.84 0.40 -0.43
C ALA A 72 -3.48 0.56 1.06
N ARG A 73 -2.29 1.09 1.39
CA ARG A 73 -1.87 1.28 2.79
C ARG A 73 -2.77 2.27 3.53
N GLN A 74 -3.26 3.31 2.84
CA GLN A 74 -4.15 4.34 3.37
C GLN A 74 -5.62 3.98 3.09
N ASP A 75 -5.92 3.52 1.88
CA ASP A 75 -7.29 3.22 1.45
C ASP A 75 -7.94 2.16 2.33
N ILE A 76 -7.22 1.09 2.69
CA ILE A 76 -7.82 -0.02 3.46
C ILE A 76 -8.23 0.44 4.88
N PRO A 77 -7.36 1.10 5.69
CA PRO A 77 -7.79 1.68 6.95
C PRO A 77 -8.99 2.64 6.84
N ASP A 78 -9.00 3.51 5.82
CA ASP A 78 -10.09 4.48 5.62
C ASP A 78 -11.41 3.78 5.27
N LEU A 79 -11.35 2.77 4.40
CA LEU A 79 -12.51 1.94 4.06
C LEU A 79 -13.03 1.14 5.27
N LEU A 80 -12.14 0.64 6.13
CA LEU A 80 -12.54 -0.02 7.38
C LEU A 80 -13.24 0.96 8.33
N ALA A 81 -12.71 2.18 8.47
CA ALA A 81 -13.31 3.22 9.30
C ALA A 81 -14.71 3.60 8.78
N GLU A 82 -14.84 3.78 7.46
CA GLU A 82 -16.11 4.09 6.81
C GLU A 82 -17.13 2.97 6.97
N LEU A 83 -16.72 1.71 6.82
CA LEU A 83 -17.61 0.57 7.02
C LEU A 83 -18.10 0.46 8.48
N LYS A 84 -17.22 0.69 9.45
CA LYS A 84 -17.62 0.74 10.87
C LYS A 84 -18.61 1.88 11.13
N ARG A 85 -18.38 3.04 10.54
CA ARG A 85 -19.30 4.19 10.61
C ARG A 85 -20.67 3.81 10.06
N LEU A 86 -20.75 3.25 8.85
CA LEU A 86 -22.00 2.83 8.22
C LEU A 86 -22.75 1.78 9.03
N ARG A 87 -22.05 0.78 9.59
CA ARG A 87 -22.68 -0.24 10.45
C ARG A 87 -23.24 0.33 11.75
N SER A 88 -22.58 1.34 12.32
CA SER A 88 -23.04 1.98 13.56
C SER A 88 -24.33 2.80 13.38
N GLN A 89 -24.66 3.17 12.14
CA GLN A 89 -25.83 3.98 11.82
C GLN A 89 -27.13 3.16 11.69
N GLY A 90 -27.05 1.83 11.69
CA GLY A 90 -28.18 0.96 11.38
C GLY A 90 -28.66 1.13 9.92
N PRO A 91 -29.58 0.27 9.46
CA PRO A 91 -30.29 0.49 8.20
C PRO A 91 -31.26 1.68 8.26
#